data_AF-A0A951NC60-F1
#
_entry.id   AF-A0A951NC60-F1
#
_cell.length_a   1.000
_cell.length_b   1.000
_cell.length_c   1.000
_cell.angle_alpha   90.00
_cell.angle_beta   90.00
_cell.angle_gamma   90.00
#
_symmetry.space_group_name_H-M   'P 1'
#
loop_
_entity.id
_entity.type
_entity.pdbx_description
1 polymer ?
#
loop_
_entity_poly.entity_id
_entity_poly.type
_entity_poly.pdbx_seq_one_letter_code
_entity_poly.pdbx_strand_id
1 'polypeptide(L)' 'GQCLSRYPAQVAAASWDSVIFDVGRESLQRVPTLEPLRGTKAHVGELLDASESAVELVESLSRGR' A
#
# COMPACT_ATOMS: atom_id res chain seq x y z
N GLY A 1 -6.93 1.86 -6.02
CA GLY A 1 -7.25 1.04 -7.21
C GLY A 1 -6.63 -0.33 -7.08
N GLN A 2 -5.38 -0.50 -7.53
CA GLN A 2 -4.70 -1.80 -7.52
C GLN A 2 -4.67 -2.50 -6.15
N CYS A 3 -4.44 -1.78 -5.03
CA CYS A 3 -4.47 -2.39 -3.71
C CYS A 3 -5.84 -3.00 -3.34
N LEU A 4 -6.94 -2.36 -3.75
CA LEU A 4 -8.29 -2.90 -3.54
C LEU A 4 -8.55 -4.14 -4.42
N SER A 5 -7.93 -4.19 -5.60
CA SER A 5 -8.05 -5.33 -6.52
C SER A 5 -7.18 -6.52 -6.10
N ARG A 6 -5.95 -6.30 -5.64
CA ARG A 6 -5.01 -7.35 -5.23
C ARG A 6 -5.20 -7.82 -3.79
N TYR A 7 -5.54 -6.91 -2.87
CA TYR A 7 -5.58 -7.17 -1.43
C TYR A 7 -6.92 -6.77 -0.78
N PRO A 8 -8.07 -7.16 -1.34
CA PRO A 8 -9.37 -6.67 -0.86
C PRO A 8 -9.64 -7.01 0.61
N ALA A 9 -9.19 -8.18 1.08
CA ALA A 9 -9.39 -8.61 2.46
C ALA A 9 -8.51 -7.88 3.48
N GLN A 10 -7.42 -7.26 3.02
CA GLN A 10 -6.45 -6.57 3.88
C GLN A 10 -6.62 -5.05 3.83
N VAL A 11 -7.52 -4.51 3.00
CA VAL A 11 -7.80 -3.07 2.95
C VAL A 11 -8.97 -2.75 3.87
N ALA A 12 -8.69 -2.08 4.99
CA ALA A 12 -9.70 -1.64 5.94
C ALA A 12 -10.42 -0.37 5.46
N ALA A 13 -9.69 0.54 4.81
CA ALA A 13 -10.25 1.76 4.24
C ALA A 13 -9.36 2.32 3.12
N ALA A 14 -9.96 3.09 2.22
CA ALA A 14 -9.23 3.84 1.19
C ALA A 14 -9.85 5.23 1.02
N SER A 15 -9.01 6.26 0.96
CA SER A 15 -9.36 7.65 0.65
C SER A 15 -8.53 8.14 -0.55
N TRP A 16 -8.76 9.37 -0.99
CA TRP A 16 -8.01 9.97 -2.10
C TRP A 16 -6.53 10.21 -1.75
N ASP A 17 -6.25 10.41 -0.46
CA ASP A 17 -4.93 10.73 0.08
C ASP A 17 -4.22 9.55 0.77
N SER A 18 -4.90 8.42 0.99
CA SER A 18 -4.32 7.27 1.68
C SER A 18 -5.05 5.93 1.47
N VAL A 19 -4.34 4.84 1.73
CA VAL A 19 -4.90 3.48 1.87
C VAL A 19 -4.51 2.94 3.25
N ILE A 20 -5.47 2.32 3.95
CA ILE A 20 -5.27 1.74 5.28
C ILE A 20 -5.37 0.23 5.18
N PHE A 21 -4.31 -0.45 5.63
CA PHE A 21 -4.20 -1.90 5.62
C PHE A 21 -4.35 -2.49 7.02
N ASP A 22 -5.13 -3.58 7.10
CA ASP A 22 -5.10 -4.52 8.22
C ASP A 22 -4.30 -5.76 7.80
N VAL A 23 -3.11 -5.89 8.37
CA VAL A 23 -2.12 -6.93 8.04
C VAL A 23 -1.74 -7.76 9.26
N GLY A 24 -2.60 -7.78 10.30
CA GLY A 24 -2.34 -8.54 11.53
C GLY A 24 -1.23 -7.97 12.42
N ARG A 25 -0.91 -6.67 12.25
CA ARG A 25 -0.02 -5.93 13.16
C ARG A 25 -0.83 -5.32 14.31
N GLU A 26 -0.12 -4.88 15.36
CA GLU A 26 -0.74 -4.24 16.53
C GLU A 26 -1.59 -3.01 16.17
N SER A 27 -1.22 -2.30 15.11
CA SER A 27 -1.94 -1.14 14.59
C SER A 27 -2.23 -1.26 13.10
N LEU A 28 -3.29 -0.58 12.64
CA LEU A 28 -3.58 -0.44 11.21
C LEU A 28 -2.48 0.37 10.52
N GLN A 29 -2.10 -0.08 9.32
CA GLN A 29 -0.97 0.48 8.59
C GLN A 29 -1.48 1.47 7.54
N ARG A 30 -1.19 2.76 7.73
CA ARG A 30 -1.59 3.82 6.80
C ARG A 30 -0.49 4.09 5.78
N VAL A 31 -0.82 3.91 4.51
CA VAL A 31 0.03 4.26 3.37
C VAL A 31 -0.50 5.56 2.74
N PRO A 32 0.24 6.68 2.82
CA PRO A 32 -0.15 7.91 2.15
C PRO A 32 0.03 7.80 0.62
N THR A 33 -0.96 8.28 -0.14
CA THR A 33 -0.95 8.33 -1.62
C THR A 33 -0.78 9.75 -2.16
N LEU A 34 -0.49 10.72 -1.28
CA LEU A 34 -0.44 12.16 -1.54
C LEU A 34 0.77 12.66 -2.32
N GLU A 35 1.76 11.82 -2.64
CA GLU A 35 2.89 12.24 -3.46
C GLU A 35 2.59 11.95 -4.94
N PRO A 36 2.06 12.91 -5.74
CA PRO A 36 1.77 12.69 -7.15
C PRO A 36 2.99 12.28 -7.99
N LEU A 37 4.21 12.44 -7.44
CA LEU A 37 5.47 12.04 -8.06
C LEU A 37 6.06 10.73 -7.51
N ARG A 38 5.66 10.26 -6.31
CA ARG A 38 6.11 8.96 -5.75
C ARG A 38 5.02 7.87 -5.74
N GLY A 39 3.75 8.26 -5.90
CA GLY A 39 2.61 7.37 -6.10
C GLY A 39 2.35 6.99 -7.57
N THR A 40 3.27 7.33 -8.48
CA THR A 40 3.11 7.04 -9.91
C THR A 40 3.27 5.54 -10.17
N LYS A 41 2.61 5.03 -11.22
CA LYS A 41 2.75 3.64 -11.66
C LYS A 41 4.22 3.22 -11.83
N ALA A 42 5.10 4.13 -12.23
CA ALA A 42 6.52 3.84 -12.38
C ALA A 42 7.22 3.51 -11.05
N HIS A 43 6.79 4.11 -9.93
CA HIS A 43 7.47 3.94 -8.65
C HIS A 43 6.80 2.90 -7.75
N VAL A 44 5.46 2.89 -7.70
CA VAL A 44 4.72 1.91 -6.88
C VAL A 44 4.33 0.66 -7.68
N GLY A 45 4.37 0.70 -9.02
CA GLY A 45 4.00 -0.43 -9.85
C GLY A 45 4.98 -1.59 -9.72
N GLU A 46 6.29 -1.31 -9.82
CA GLU A 46 7.33 -2.34 -9.61
C GLU A 46 7.27 -2.90 -8.18
N LEU A 47 7.04 -2.04 -7.20
CA LEU A 47 6.92 -2.41 -5.79
C LEU A 47 5.67 -3.26 -5.52
N LEU A 48 4.56 -2.94 -6.19
CA LEU A 48 3.32 -3.73 -6.16
C LEU A 48 3.47 -5.06 -6.88
N ASP A 49 4.24 -5.12 -7.97
CA ASP A 49 4.47 -6.34 -8.74
C ASP A 49 5.47 -7.29 -8.04
N ALA A 50 6.40 -6.73 -7.28
CA ALA A 50 7.37 -7.48 -6.47
C ALA A 50 6.83 -7.95 -5.11
N SER A 51 5.69 -7.40 -4.65
CA SER A 51 5.06 -7.80 -3.39
C SER A 51 4.03 -8.89 -3.65
N GLU A 52 4.22 -10.08 -3.08
CA GLU A 52 3.26 -11.19 -3.16
C GLU A 52 2.14 -11.04 -2.11
N SER A 53 2.36 -10.19 -1.11
CA SER A 53 1.39 -9.93 -0.05
C SER A 53 1.25 -8.44 0.31
N ALA A 54 0.10 -8.08 0.90
CA ALA A 54 -0.12 -6.75 1.46
C ALA A 54 0.88 -6.41 2.59
N VAL A 55 1.32 -7.42 3.34
CA VAL A 55 2.34 -7.26 4.39
C VAL A 55 3.66 -6.81 3.78
N GLU A 56 4.14 -7.51 2.74
CA GLU A 56 5.38 -7.17 2.03
C GLU A 56 5.32 -5.79 1.39
N LEU A 57 4.17 -5.44 0.81
CA LEU A 57 3.95 -4.10 0.25
C LEU A 57 4.11 -3.02 1.31
N VAL A 58 3.41 -3.18 2.44
CA VAL A 58 3.47 -2.22 3.55
C VAL A 58 4.88 -2.11 4.14
N GLU A 59 5.58 -3.23 4.28
CA GLU A 59 6.96 -3.24 4.75
C GLU A 59 7.89 -2.51 3.80
N SER A 60 7.79 -2.78 2.50
CA SER A 60 8.64 -2.19 1.47
C SER A 60 8.44 -0.67 1.38
N LEU A 61 7.19 -0.21 1.48
CA LEU A 61 6.85 1.22 1.54
C LEU A 61 7.33 1.90 2.84
N SER A 62 7.41 1.14 3.94
CA SER A 62 7.89 1.66 5.22
C SER A 62 9.41 1.76 5.29
N ARG A 63 10.13 0.89 4.56
CA ARG A 63 11.61 0.90 4.49
C ARG A 63 12.17 1.95 3.53
N GLY A 64 11.40 2.37 2.53
CA GLY A 64 11.81 3.38 1.53
C GLY A 64 11.64 4.85 1.95
N ARG A 65 11.31 5.10 3.22
CA ARG A 65 11.11 6.46 3.79
C ARG A 65 12.35 6.96 4.53
#